data_AF-A0A517SW56-F1
#
_entry.id   AF-A0A517SW56-F1
#
_cell.length_a   1.000
_cell.length_b   1.000
_cell.length_c   1.000
_cell.angle_alpha   90.00
_cell.angle_beta   90.00
_cell.angle_gamma   90.00
#
_symmetry.space_group_name_H-M   'P 1'
#
loop_
_entity.id
_entity.type
_entity.pdbx_description
1 polymer ?
#
loop_
_entity_poly.entity_id
_entity_poly.type
_entity_poly.pdbx_seq_one_letter_code
_entity_poly.pdbx_strand_id
1 'polypeptide(L)'
;MRRIRQRKACAGIEDGARRPLGDRVWQAVYNEATASGLNSHLPCPASMKRCSFHFVALCVVLFVATLCPHAESSASPVEAVAAENAEPASGIKRTKRDVSGWTVLIDRRLLDSEEQAAKTETALRLLKKQLDEIIEVVPSPAVAKMKQVTLYFSPPYPSHGQRAEYHPGAGWLEKNGRDPVMVRCVEFTNINRFEEETRRMPNFALHELAHAYHHRFCERGFGNEAIKNAYERALASGSYNSVDRQDSKGRLRKDRAYAMTNPQEYFAETTEAFFSKNDFFPFNRQQLEAHDPAVVVVLDKIWKQN
;
A
#
# COMPACT_ATOMS: atom_id res chain seq x y z
N MET A 1 53.35 -25.86 -41.64
CA MET A 1 53.49 -25.82 -40.17
C MET A 1 52.50 -24.79 -39.64
N ARG A 2 51.26 -25.13 -39.24
CA ARG A 2 50.76 -25.67 -37.94
C ARG A 2 51.19 -24.89 -36.68
N ARG A 3 50.19 -24.26 -36.02
CA ARG A 3 49.83 -24.24 -34.57
C ARG A 3 48.70 -23.19 -34.42
N ILE A 4 47.42 -23.46 -34.15
CA ILE A 4 46.70 -24.17 -33.05
C ILE A 4 47.08 -23.68 -31.64
N ARG A 5 46.07 -23.09 -30.97
CA ARG A 5 45.66 -23.13 -29.54
C ARG A 5 45.18 -21.72 -29.12
N GLN A 6 44.10 -21.50 -28.36
CA GLN A 6 43.12 -22.37 -27.71
C GLN A 6 41.93 -21.50 -27.28
N ARG A 7 40.71 -22.02 -27.43
CA ARG A 7 39.52 -21.54 -26.71
C ARG A 7 39.69 -21.82 -25.21
N LYS A 8 39.33 -20.87 -24.36
CA LYS A 8 38.89 -21.14 -22.98
C LYS A 8 37.50 -20.55 -22.79
N ALA A 9 36.55 -21.45 -22.59
CA ALA A 9 35.27 -21.17 -21.99
C ALA A 9 35.45 -21.06 -20.46
N CYS A 10 34.86 -20.05 -19.85
CA CYS A 10 34.35 -20.07 -18.48
C CYS A 10 32.91 -19.57 -18.59
N ALA A 11 31.93 -20.46 -18.53
CA ALA A 11 31.28 -20.93 -17.30
C ALA A 11 30.47 -19.79 -16.67
N GLY A 12 29.15 -19.94 -16.77
CA GLY A 12 28.15 -18.95 -16.43
C GLY A 12 28.14 -18.57 -14.95
N ILE A 13 27.69 -17.34 -14.73
CA ILE A 13 27.10 -16.92 -13.48
C ILE A 13 25.71 -16.46 -13.90
N GLU A 14 24.73 -17.32 -13.61
CA GLU A 14 23.32 -16.96 -13.61
C GLU A 14 23.18 -15.76 -12.67
N ASP A 15 22.82 -14.61 -13.24
CA ASP A 15 22.51 -13.42 -12.47
C ASP A 15 21.14 -13.68 -11.82
N GLY A 16 21.20 -14.30 -10.64
CA GLY A 16 20.04 -14.58 -9.81
C GLY A 16 19.33 -13.28 -9.53
N ALA A 17 18.16 -13.13 -10.14
CA ALA A 17 17.23 -12.02 -9.95
C ALA A 17 17.14 -11.66 -8.47
N ARG A 18 17.83 -10.58 -8.09
CA ARG A 18 17.77 -10.01 -6.75
C ARG A 18 16.36 -9.42 -6.61
N ARG A 19 15.45 -10.18 -6.00
CA ARG A 19 14.08 -9.71 -5.72
C ARG A 19 14.16 -8.36 -5.00
N PRO A 20 13.40 -7.34 -5.42
CA PRO A 20 13.43 -6.06 -4.75
C PRO A 20 13.06 -6.23 -3.28
N LEU A 21 13.79 -5.53 -2.40
CA LEU A 21 13.55 -5.56 -0.95
C LEU A 21 12.10 -5.18 -0.55
N GLY A 22 11.34 -4.53 -1.46
CA GLY A 22 9.94 -4.14 -1.27
C GLY A 22 8.99 -5.33 -1.07
N ASP A 23 9.22 -6.45 -1.76
CA ASP A 23 8.36 -7.64 -1.69
C ASP A 23 8.26 -8.22 -0.27
N ARG A 24 9.34 -8.12 0.52
CA ARG A 24 9.38 -8.66 1.89
C ARG A 24 8.65 -7.76 2.89
N VAL A 25 8.60 -6.46 2.65
CA VAL A 25 7.92 -5.50 3.52
C VAL A 25 6.42 -5.71 3.44
N TRP A 26 5.88 -5.74 2.22
CA TRP A 26 4.44 -5.93 2.02
C TRP A 26 3.95 -7.33 2.39
N GLN A 27 4.72 -8.39 2.14
CA GLN A 27 4.29 -9.75 2.54
C GLN A 27 4.20 -9.91 4.07
N ALA A 28 5.14 -9.35 4.83
CA ALA A 28 5.12 -9.40 6.30
C ALA A 28 3.97 -8.56 6.86
N VAL A 29 3.78 -7.36 6.31
CA VAL A 29 2.68 -6.45 6.63
C VAL A 29 1.31 -7.06 6.29
N TYR A 30 1.19 -7.76 5.16
CA TYR A 30 -0.02 -8.45 4.73
C TYR A 30 -0.44 -9.53 5.73
N ASN A 31 0.52 -10.33 6.21
CA ASN A 31 0.25 -11.38 7.18
C ASN A 31 -0.22 -10.82 8.53
N GLU A 32 0.30 -9.67 8.97
CA GLU A 32 -0.16 -9.01 10.20
C GLU A 32 -1.54 -8.36 10.04
N ALA A 33 -1.81 -7.69 8.91
CA ALA A 33 -3.11 -7.07 8.64
C ALA A 33 -4.23 -8.11 8.47
N THR A 34 -3.96 -9.24 7.83
CA THR A 34 -4.95 -10.32 7.64
C THR A 34 -5.18 -11.15 8.92
N ALA A 35 -4.16 -11.33 9.76
CA ALA A 35 -4.29 -12.07 11.02
C ALA A 35 -5.19 -11.38 12.05
N SER A 36 -5.43 -10.07 11.92
CA SER A 36 -6.33 -9.32 12.81
C SER A 36 -7.82 -9.51 12.52
N GLY A 37 -8.19 -10.20 11.43
CA GLY A 37 -9.55 -10.70 11.17
C GLY A 37 -9.65 -12.19 11.49
N LEU A 38 -10.03 -12.54 12.72
CA LEU A 38 -10.07 -13.94 13.18
C LEU A 38 -11.00 -14.83 12.32
N ASN A 39 -10.39 -15.87 11.76
CA ASN A 39 -11.02 -17.05 11.18
C ASN A 39 -11.50 -17.97 12.32
N SER A 40 -12.81 -18.27 12.38
CA SER A 40 -13.33 -19.37 13.19
C SER A 40 -13.15 -20.69 12.43
N HIS A 41 -12.08 -21.42 12.74
CA HIS A 41 -11.93 -22.81 12.30
C HIS A 41 -12.81 -23.73 13.17
N LEU A 42 -13.81 -24.36 12.57
CA LEU A 42 -14.45 -25.57 13.12
C LEU A 42 -13.93 -26.79 12.34
N PRO A 43 -13.53 -27.88 13.03
CA PRO A 43 -13.10 -29.09 12.36
C PRO A 43 -14.29 -29.94 11.89
N CYS A 44 -14.10 -30.55 10.73
CA CYS A 44 -14.93 -31.61 10.16
C CYS A 44 -14.81 -32.90 10.99
N PRO A 45 -15.89 -33.68 11.17
CA PRO A 45 -15.75 -35.11 11.40
C PRO A 45 -16.37 -35.95 10.26
N ALA A 46 -15.66 -37.04 10.00
CA ALA A 46 -15.90 -38.01 8.95
C ALA A 46 -17.16 -38.88 9.15
N SER A 47 -17.62 -39.40 8.01
CA SER A 47 -18.51 -40.54 7.75
C SER A 47 -18.67 -41.59 8.86
N MET A 48 -19.93 -41.88 9.24
CA MET A 48 -20.32 -43.24 9.61
C MET A 48 -21.84 -43.53 9.42
N LYS A 49 -22.07 -44.53 8.57
CA LYS A 49 -23.18 -45.49 8.35
C LYS A 49 -24.55 -45.34 9.05
N ARG A 50 -25.58 -45.60 8.22
CA ARG A 50 -27.00 -45.86 8.52
C ARG A 50 -27.23 -46.96 9.56
N CYS A 51 -28.20 -46.75 10.45
CA CYS A 51 -29.10 -47.78 11.00
C CYS A 51 -30.43 -47.11 11.40
N SER A 52 -31.55 -47.64 10.89
CA SER A 52 -32.92 -47.25 11.27
C SER A 52 -33.37 -48.08 12.46
N PHE A 53 -34.05 -47.48 13.46
CA PHE A 53 -35.14 -48.11 14.23
C PHE A 53 -35.92 -47.01 14.98
N HIS A 54 -37.26 -47.09 14.92
CA HIS A 54 -38.22 -46.26 15.65
C HIS A 54 -38.21 -46.59 17.15
N PHE A 55 -38.35 -45.60 18.03
CA PHE A 55 -39.35 -45.61 19.12
C PHE A 55 -39.51 -44.24 19.78
N VAL A 56 -40.74 -43.96 20.18
CA VAL A 56 -41.28 -42.73 20.76
C VAL A 56 -40.83 -42.55 22.22
N ALA A 57 -40.42 -41.34 22.61
CA ALA A 57 -40.50 -40.89 24.00
C ALA A 57 -40.59 -39.35 24.07
N LEU A 58 -41.75 -38.90 24.53
CA LEU A 58 -42.11 -37.53 24.87
C LEU A 58 -41.34 -37.12 26.14
N CYS A 59 -40.39 -36.19 26.04
CA CYS A 59 -39.79 -35.53 27.20
C CYS A 59 -39.86 -34.02 26.99
N VAL A 60 -40.81 -33.40 27.69
CA VAL A 60 -40.90 -31.96 27.90
C VAL A 60 -39.69 -31.52 28.72
N VAL A 61 -38.76 -30.79 28.11
CA VAL A 61 -37.69 -30.08 28.82
C VAL A 61 -38.04 -28.60 28.79
N LEU A 62 -38.42 -28.09 29.97
CA LEU A 62 -38.52 -26.67 30.27
C LEU A 62 -37.15 -26.00 30.06
N PHE A 63 -37.02 -25.22 29.00
CA PHE A 63 -35.85 -24.36 28.78
C PHE A 63 -36.04 -23.09 29.60
N VAL A 64 -35.42 -23.02 30.77
CA VAL A 64 -35.32 -21.80 31.56
C VAL A 64 -34.35 -20.87 30.82
N ALA A 65 -34.87 -19.76 30.31
CA ALA A 65 -34.09 -18.69 29.70
C ALA A 65 -33.22 -18.00 30.77
N THR A 66 -31.98 -18.45 30.93
CA THR A 66 -30.94 -17.68 31.62
C THR A 66 -30.42 -16.60 30.68
N LEU A 67 -30.84 -15.36 30.93
CA LEU A 67 -30.24 -14.16 30.35
C LEU A 67 -28.79 -14.04 30.87
N CYS A 68 -27.82 -14.49 30.08
CA CYS A 68 -26.44 -14.07 30.21
C CYS A 68 -26.27 -12.75 29.46
N PRO A 69 -25.85 -11.65 30.10
CA PRO A 69 -25.44 -10.45 29.38
C PRO A 69 -24.15 -10.77 28.61
N HIS A 70 -24.25 -10.83 27.28
CA HIS A 70 -23.07 -10.74 26.41
C HIS A 70 -22.47 -9.34 26.60
N ALA A 71 -21.31 -9.28 27.24
CA ALA A 71 -20.45 -8.11 27.19
C ALA A 71 -19.82 -8.06 25.80
N GLU A 72 -20.50 -7.40 24.86
CA GLU A 72 -19.90 -6.94 23.61
C GLU A 72 -18.82 -5.92 23.96
N SER A 73 -17.56 -6.34 23.89
CA SER A 73 -16.42 -5.42 23.85
C SER A 73 -16.42 -4.69 22.51
N SER A 74 -17.34 -3.75 22.37
CA SER A 74 -17.30 -2.70 21.36
C SER A 74 -16.19 -1.73 21.78
N ALA A 75 -15.05 -1.79 21.10
CA ALA A 75 -14.11 -0.68 21.13
C ALA A 75 -14.88 0.55 20.63
N SER A 76 -15.13 1.47 21.56
CA SER A 76 -15.93 2.67 21.32
C SER A 76 -15.21 3.58 20.32
N PRO A 77 -15.92 4.38 19.49
CA PRO A 77 -15.31 5.29 18.51
C PRO A 77 -14.26 6.25 19.11
N VAL A 78 -14.26 6.41 20.43
CA VAL A 78 -13.31 7.25 21.18
C VAL A 78 -11.87 6.69 21.18
N GLU A 79 -11.66 5.38 21.05
CA GLU A 79 -10.30 4.80 20.98
C GLU A 79 -9.63 5.06 19.61
N ALA A 80 -10.41 5.18 18.53
CA ALA A 80 -9.87 5.49 17.21
C ALA A 80 -9.45 6.97 17.07
N VAL A 81 -10.05 7.87 17.85
CA VAL A 81 -9.72 9.31 17.86
C VAL A 81 -8.55 9.61 18.81
N ALA A 82 -8.34 8.78 19.84
CA ALA A 82 -7.26 8.99 20.82
C ALA A 82 -5.85 8.76 20.24
N ALA A 83 -5.71 7.99 19.15
CA ALA A 83 -4.43 7.80 18.47
C ALA A 83 -3.92 9.06 17.74
N GLU A 84 -4.75 10.09 17.55
CA GLU A 84 -4.39 11.32 16.84
C GLU A 84 -3.61 12.33 17.71
N ASN A 85 -3.56 12.12 19.03
CA ASN A 85 -2.91 13.03 19.99
C ASN A 85 -1.79 12.38 20.84
N ALA A 86 -1.26 11.22 20.44
CA ALA A 86 -0.12 10.63 21.13
C ALA A 86 1.16 11.46 20.88
N GLU A 87 1.74 12.02 21.94
CA GLU A 87 3.11 12.56 21.92
C GLU A 87 4.08 11.47 21.42
N PRO A 88 4.99 11.77 20.47
CA PRO A 88 5.81 10.74 19.83
C PRO A 88 6.75 10.10 20.85
N ALA A 89 6.58 8.80 21.09
CA ALA A 89 7.44 8.01 21.97
C ALA A 89 8.92 8.03 21.57
N SER A 90 9.22 8.40 20.32
CA SER A 90 10.57 8.44 19.74
C SER A 90 11.42 9.67 20.12
N GLY A 91 10.83 10.70 20.73
CA GLY A 91 11.52 11.98 21.00
C GLY A 91 11.89 12.78 19.74
N ILE A 92 11.46 12.35 18.54
CA ILE A 92 11.73 13.03 17.28
C ILE A 92 10.93 14.34 17.23
N LYS A 93 11.66 15.46 17.22
CA LYS A 93 11.05 16.80 17.08
C LYS A 93 10.65 17.04 15.63
N ARG A 94 9.38 17.40 15.42
CA ARG A 94 8.84 17.70 14.10
C ARG A 94 8.31 19.13 14.01
N THR A 95 8.32 19.68 12.80
CA THR A 95 7.70 20.95 12.45
C THR A 95 6.48 20.67 11.59
N LYS A 96 5.32 21.17 12.01
CA LYS A 96 4.06 21.03 11.28
C LYS A 96 3.95 22.09 10.18
N ARG A 97 3.47 21.68 9.01
CA ARG A 97 3.08 22.53 7.88
C ARG A 97 1.74 22.07 7.32
N ASP A 98 0.97 23.01 6.82
CA ASP A 98 -0.16 22.72 5.93
C ASP A 98 0.34 22.78 4.49
N VAL A 99 0.05 21.74 3.71
CA VAL A 99 0.34 21.70 2.27
C VAL A 99 -0.92 21.25 1.55
N SER A 100 -1.60 22.19 0.91
CA SER A 100 -2.85 21.94 0.17
C SER A 100 -3.96 21.31 1.02
N GLY A 101 -3.98 21.58 2.33
CA GLY A 101 -4.92 21.00 3.29
C GLY A 101 -4.53 19.63 3.85
N TRP A 102 -3.33 19.12 3.54
CA TRP A 102 -2.72 18.00 4.26
C TRP A 102 -1.82 18.50 5.38
N THR A 103 -1.85 17.80 6.52
CA THR A 103 -0.83 17.98 7.55
C THR A 103 0.46 17.28 7.13
N VAL A 104 1.53 18.05 7.00
CA VAL A 104 2.90 17.56 6.78
C VAL A 104 3.74 17.78 8.04
N LEU A 105 4.26 16.71 8.62
CA LEU A 105 5.16 16.72 9.76
C LEU A 105 6.59 16.49 9.30
N ILE A 106 7.42 17.52 9.42
CA ILE A 106 8.81 17.52 8.96
C ILE A 106 9.72 17.26 10.14
N ASP A 107 10.48 16.17 10.12
CA ASP A 107 11.57 15.95 11.09
C ASP A 107 12.56 17.12 11.07
N ARG A 108 12.81 17.74 12.23
CA ARG A 108 13.66 18.94 12.32
C ARG A 108 15.08 18.70 11.84
N ARG A 109 15.58 17.45 11.83
CA ARG A 109 16.89 17.10 11.28
C ARG A 109 17.04 17.45 9.80
N LEU A 110 15.92 17.52 9.07
CA LEU A 110 15.89 17.96 7.67
C LEU A 110 16.05 19.49 7.50
N LEU A 111 16.15 20.22 8.60
CA LEU A 111 16.25 21.68 8.65
C LEU A 111 17.54 22.16 9.35
N ASP A 112 18.41 21.24 9.79
CA ASP A 112 19.59 21.56 10.60
C ASP A 112 20.71 22.26 9.82
N SER A 113 20.72 22.16 8.48
CA SER A 113 21.66 22.86 7.60
C SER A 113 20.93 23.60 6.48
N GLU A 114 21.51 24.69 5.99
CA GLU A 114 20.92 25.47 4.88
C GLU A 114 20.71 24.63 3.62
N GLU A 115 21.67 23.77 3.29
CA GLU A 115 21.58 22.88 2.13
C GLU A 115 20.40 21.90 2.27
N GLN A 116 20.28 21.26 3.44
CA GLN A 116 19.22 20.28 3.66
C GLN A 116 17.85 20.97 3.75
N ALA A 117 17.78 22.14 4.38
CA ALA A 117 16.57 22.96 4.41
C ALA A 117 16.12 23.35 2.98
N ALA A 118 17.04 23.76 2.11
CA ALA A 118 16.72 24.08 0.71
C ALA A 118 16.18 22.88 -0.08
N LYS A 119 16.72 21.67 0.14
CA LYS A 119 16.18 20.42 -0.44
C LYS A 119 14.79 20.12 0.09
N THR A 120 14.58 20.30 1.40
CA THR A 120 13.27 20.12 2.05
C THR A 120 12.22 21.07 1.48
N GLU A 121 12.55 22.36 1.31
CA GLU A 121 11.64 23.33 0.68
C GLU A 121 11.34 22.99 -0.78
N THR A 122 12.34 22.50 -1.52
CA THR A 122 12.12 22.00 -2.89
C THR A 122 11.17 20.80 -2.92
N ALA A 123 11.35 19.83 -2.01
CA ALA A 123 10.48 18.69 -1.87
C ALA A 123 9.05 19.09 -1.47
N LEU A 124 8.88 20.04 -0.55
CA LEU A 124 7.56 20.57 -0.16
C LEU A 124 6.83 21.21 -1.34
N ARG A 125 7.53 22.02 -2.16
CA ARG A 125 6.95 22.62 -3.37
C ARG A 125 6.54 21.57 -4.40
N LEU A 126 7.32 20.50 -4.56
CA LEU A 126 6.99 19.41 -5.47
C LEU A 126 5.83 18.55 -4.95
N LEU A 127 5.83 18.23 -3.66
CA LEU A 127 4.70 17.57 -3.00
C LEU A 127 3.43 18.40 -3.17
N LYS A 128 3.50 19.72 -2.98
CA LYS A 128 2.34 20.60 -3.17
C LYS A 128 1.74 20.44 -4.58
N LYS A 129 2.58 20.40 -5.62
CA LYS A 129 2.10 20.18 -7.00
C LYS A 129 1.38 18.84 -7.16
N GLN A 130 1.92 17.77 -6.58
CA GLN A 130 1.30 16.45 -6.60
C GLN A 130 -0.05 16.45 -5.86
N LEU A 131 -0.11 17.08 -4.69
CA LEU A 131 -1.33 17.19 -3.88
C LEU A 131 -2.40 18.10 -4.53
N ASP A 132 -1.98 19.18 -5.19
CA ASP A 132 -2.88 20.04 -5.95
C ASP A 132 -3.52 19.27 -7.12
N GLU A 133 -2.71 18.52 -7.88
CA GLU A 133 -3.24 17.66 -8.96
C GLU A 133 -4.25 16.66 -8.41
N ILE A 134 -3.97 16.01 -7.27
CA ILE A 134 -4.90 15.08 -6.62
C ILE A 134 -6.25 15.74 -6.32
N ILE A 135 -6.24 16.99 -5.81
CA ILE A 135 -7.47 17.76 -5.57
C ILE A 135 -8.25 17.97 -6.86
N GLU A 136 -7.56 18.21 -7.98
CA GLU A 136 -8.17 18.50 -9.27
C GLU A 136 -8.79 17.24 -9.92
N VAL A 137 -8.13 16.09 -9.82
CA VAL A 137 -8.48 14.91 -10.62
C VAL A 137 -9.28 13.83 -9.85
N VAL A 138 -9.15 13.77 -8.52
CA VAL A 138 -9.81 12.74 -7.69
C VAL A 138 -11.13 13.28 -7.13
N PRO A 139 -12.22 12.48 -7.04
CA PRO A 139 -13.49 12.93 -6.48
C PRO A 139 -13.34 13.57 -5.08
N SER A 140 -13.95 14.74 -4.88
CA SER A 140 -13.81 15.53 -3.64
C SER A 140 -14.09 14.74 -2.34
N PRO A 141 -15.10 13.83 -2.27
CA PRO A 141 -15.30 13.01 -1.08
C PRO A 141 -14.12 12.09 -0.75
N ALA A 142 -13.47 11.53 -1.77
CA ALA A 142 -12.28 10.71 -1.57
C ALA A 142 -11.06 11.57 -1.17
N VAL A 143 -10.92 12.77 -1.76
CA VAL A 143 -9.90 13.75 -1.34
C VAL A 143 -10.06 14.13 0.14
N ALA A 144 -11.29 14.35 0.60
CA ALA A 144 -11.56 14.66 2.00
C ALA A 144 -11.11 13.52 2.94
N LYS A 145 -11.32 12.26 2.56
CA LYS A 145 -10.80 11.09 3.27
C LYS A 145 -9.26 11.03 3.23
N MET A 146 -8.65 11.27 2.07
CA MET A 146 -7.18 11.28 1.93
C MET A 146 -6.51 12.38 2.75
N LYS A 147 -7.16 13.54 2.96
CA LYS A 147 -6.66 14.61 3.83
C LYS A 147 -6.56 14.24 5.31
N GLN A 148 -7.22 13.15 5.74
CA GLN A 148 -7.07 12.57 7.08
C GLN A 148 -5.78 11.74 7.23
N VAL A 149 -4.97 11.64 6.19
CA VAL A 149 -3.68 10.93 6.20
C VAL A 149 -2.58 11.96 6.47
N THR A 150 -1.89 11.83 7.60
CA THR A 150 -0.72 12.66 7.89
C THR A 150 0.44 12.24 6.99
N LEU A 151 1.17 13.23 6.49
CA LEU A 151 2.36 13.04 5.66
C LEU A 151 3.60 13.36 6.50
N TYR A 152 4.61 12.50 6.44
CA TYR A 152 5.86 12.67 7.19
C TYR A 152 7.02 12.89 6.24
N PHE A 153 7.85 13.88 6.52
CA PHE A 153 9.17 14.02 5.91
C PHE A 153 10.22 13.58 6.92
N SER A 154 10.97 12.54 6.59
CA SER A 154 11.98 11.93 7.46
C SER A 154 13.35 11.87 6.76
N PRO A 155 14.47 11.96 7.49
CA PRO A 155 15.78 11.60 6.94
C PRO A 155 15.82 10.16 6.44
N PRO A 156 16.72 9.82 5.51
CA PRO A 156 16.91 8.44 5.08
C PRO A 156 17.34 7.54 6.23
N TYR A 157 16.80 6.32 6.28
CA TYR A 157 17.26 5.28 7.19
C TYR A 157 18.51 4.60 6.61
N PRO A 158 19.61 4.43 7.36
CA PRO A 158 20.86 3.88 6.82
C PRO A 158 20.74 2.50 6.13
N SER A 159 19.80 1.67 6.59
CA SER A 159 19.59 0.30 6.12
C SER A 159 18.49 0.15 5.06
N HIS A 160 17.84 1.23 4.65
CA HIS A 160 16.69 1.17 3.74
C HIS A 160 16.84 2.17 2.59
N GLY A 161 16.24 1.84 1.46
CA GLY A 161 16.19 2.75 0.31
C GLY A 161 15.39 4.02 0.62
N GLN A 162 15.74 5.11 -0.05
CA GLN A 162 15.01 6.37 -0.04
C GLN A 162 13.76 6.30 -0.94
N ARG A 163 12.57 6.43 -0.35
CA ARG A 163 11.28 6.24 -1.04
C ARG A 163 10.13 6.95 -0.30
N ALA A 164 8.96 6.94 -0.94
CA ALA A 164 7.68 7.17 -0.29
C ALA A 164 7.11 5.80 0.16
N GLU A 165 6.45 5.74 1.31
CA GLU A 165 5.82 4.52 1.84
C GLU A 165 4.60 4.84 2.69
N TYR A 166 3.51 4.11 2.48
CA TYR A 166 2.39 4.00 3.42
C TYR A 166 2.66 2.93 4.49
N HIS A 167 2.36 3.23 5.75
CA HIS A 167 2.63 2.34 6.90
C HIS A 167 1.35 1.74 7.48
N PRO A 168 0.86 0.58 7.07
CA PRO A 168 -0.42 0.05 7.55
C PRO A 168 -0.42 -0.48 8.99
N GLY A 169 0.75 -0.79 9.58
CA GLY A 169 0.84 -1.40 10.91
C GLY A 169 2.09 -0.99 11.69
N ALA A 170 1.96 -0.94 13.02
CA ALA A 170 3.04 -0.52 13.94
C ALA A 170 4.16 -1.56 14.07
N GLY A 171 3.84 -2.86 13.95
CA GLY A 171 4.81 -3.94 14.18
C GLY A 171 6.02 -3.89 13.25
N TRP A 172 5.82 -3.56 11.96
CA TRP A 172 6.93 -3.38 11.03
C TRP A 172 7.75 -2.12 11.34
N LEU A 173 7.10 -1.01 11.72
CA LEU A 173 7.79 0.23 12.09
C LEU A 173 8.74 -0.02 13.27
N GLU A 174 8.24 -0.63 14.34
CA GLU A 174 9.02 -0.97 15.54
C GLU A 174 10.22 -1.88 15.21
N LYS A 175 9.99 -2.98 14.48
CA LYS A 175 11.03 -3.94 14.08
C LYS A 175 12.13 -3.31 13.23
N ASN A 176 11.84 -2.22 12.52
CA ASN A 176 12.78 -1.53 11.65
C ASN A 176 13.32 -0.22 12.27
N GLY A 177 13.08 0.02 13.56
CA GLY A 177 13.57 1.21 14.27
C GLY A 177 12.95 2.52 13.76
N ARG A 178 11.75 2.44 13.19
CA ARG A 178 10.96 3.61 12.75
C ARG A 178 9.96 4.00 13.84
N ASP A 179 9.52 5.25 13.80
CA ASP A 179 8.59 5.81 14.77
C ASP A 179 7.17 5.22 14.59
N PRO A 180 6.63 4.47 15.57
CA PRO A 180 5.31 3.83 15.47
C PRO A 180 4.16 4.83 15.34
N VAL A 181 4.36 6.10 15.69
CA VAL A 181 3.37 7.17 15.51
C VAL A 181 2.97 7.37 14.04
N MET A 182 3.79 6.90 13.11
CA MET A 182 3.54 7.00 11.67
C MET A 182 2.62 5.87 11.15
N VAL A 183 2.07 5.04 12.02
CA VAL A 183 1.08 4.04 11.62
C VAL A 183 -0.12 4.71 10.93
N ARG A 184 -0.58 4.11 9.85
CA ARG A 184 -1.62 4.58 8.92
C ARG A 184 -1.36 5.96 8.30
N CYS A 185 -0.09 6.35 8.22
CA CYS A 185 0.39 7.58 7.59
C CYS A 185 1.29 7.27 6.39
N VAL A 186 1.64 8.31 5.63
CA VAL A 186 2.61 8.23 4.52
C VAL A 186 3.91 8.89 4.95
N GLU A 187 5.04 8.26 4.66
CA GLU A 187 6.38 8.77 4.94
C GLU A 187 7.18 8.95 3.66
N PHE A 188 7.82 10.10 3.52
CA PHE A 188 8.77 10.42 2.46
C PHE A 188 10.18 10.50 3.07
N THR A 189 11.03 9.56 2.68
CA THR A 189 12.46 9.51 3.04
C THR A 189 13.37 9.94 1.88
N ASN A 190 12.79 10.13 0.70
CA ASN A 190 13.47 10.48 -0.55
C ASN A 190 13.73 11.98 -0.73
N ILE A 191 13.77 12.78 0.34
CA ILE A 191 13.89 14.25 0.29
C ILE A 191 15.07 14.71 -0.58
N ASN A 192 16.20 13.99 -0.52
CA ASN A 192 17.41 14.33 -1.27
C ASN A 192 17.32 14.07 -2.78
N ARG A 193 16.35 13.26 -3.21
CA ARG A 193 16.13 12.88 -4.62
C ARG A 193 14.69 13.09 -5.06
N PHE A 194 13.92 13.88 -4.32
CA PHE A 194 12.48 14.06 -4.52
C PHE A 194 12.17 14.53 -5.94
N GLU A 195 12.96 15.46 -6.47
CA GLU A 195 12.81 15.96 -7.84
C GLU A 195 13.10 14.90 -8.91
N GLU A 196 14.14 14.10 -8.71
CA GLU A 196 14.43 12.97 -9.61
C GLU A 196 13.28 11.95 -9.58
N GLU A 197 12.76 11.67 -8.39
CA GLU A 197 11.66 10.75 -8.23
C GLU A 197 10.37 11.28 -8.86
N THR A 198 10.07 12.59 -8.73
CA THR A 198 8.92 13.21 -9.40
C THR A 198 9.04 13.13 -10.93
N ARG A 199 10.25 13.15 -11.49
CA ARG A 199 10.42 12.93 -12.94
C ARG A 199 10.13 11.49 -13.35
N ARG A 200 10.42 10.53 -12.47
CA ARG A 200 10.16 9.10 -12.71
C ARG A 200 8.68 8.78 -12.50
N MET A 201 8.16 9.06 -11.30
CA MET A 201 6.78 8.88 -10.86
C MET A 201 6.16 10.27 -10.60
N PRO A 202 5.44 10.85 -11.57
CA PRO A 202 4.93 12.22 -11.47
C PRO A 202 4.08 12.51 -10.23
N ASN A 203 3.33 11.51 -9.75
CA ASN A 203 2.47 11.65 -8.58
C ASN A 203 2.57 10.44 -7.63
N PHE A 204 3.79 10.13 -7.16
CA PHE A 204 3.98 9.07 -6.16
C PHE A 204 3.28 9.38 -4.81
N ALA A 205 2.89 10.63 -4.54
CA ALA A 205 2.00 10.92 -3.41
C ALA A 205 0.61 10.30 -3.59
N LEU A 206 0.05 10.31 -4.80
CA LEU A 206 -1.22 9.64 -5.12
C LEU A 206 -1.09 8.12 -4.93
N HIS A 207 0.05 7.53 -5.31
CA HIS A 207 0.32 6.10 -5.08
C HIS A 207 0.19 5.74 -3.59
N GLU A 208 0.92 6.43 -2.71
CA GLU A 208 0.89 6.14 -1.28
C GLU A 208 -0.47 6.49 -0.64
N LEU A 209 -1.11 7.56 -1.09
CA LEU A 209 -2.45 7.91 -0.64
C LEU A 209 -3.51 6.92 -1.14
N ALA A 210 -3.30 6.26 -2.27
CA ALA A 210 -4.15 5.16 -2.73
C ALA A 210 -4.03 3.94 -1.83
N HIS A 211 -2.82 3.59 -1.37
CA HIS A 211 -2.66 2.58 -0.32
C HIS A 211 -3.41 2.97 0.97
N ALA A 212 -3.25 4.22 1.41
CA ALA A 212 -3.94 4.72 2.59
C ALA A 212 -5.46 4.65 2.43
N TYR A 213 -5.98 5.03 1.25
CA TYR A 213 -7.40 5.01 0.95
C TYR A 213 -7.96 3.58 0.92
N HIS A 214 -7.27 2.69 0.21
CA HIS A 214 -7.60 1.27 0.16
C HIS A 214 -7.64 0.66 1.54
N HIS A 215 -6.65 0.94 2.40
CA HIS A 215 -6.62 0.38 3.75
C HIS A 215 -7.72 0.92 4.65
N ARG A 216 -7.92 2.25 4.66
CA ARG A 216 -8.70 2.94 5.69
C ARG A 216 -10.18 3.12 5.35
N PHE A 217 -10.51 3.20 4.06
CA PHE A 217 -11.82 3.70 3.64
C PHE A 217 -12.56 2.80 2.64
N CYS A 218 -11.87 1.87 1.98
CA CYS A 218 -12.55 0.86 1.17
C CYS A 218 -13.22 -0.20 2.05
N GLU A 219 -14.31 -0.77 1.56
CA GLU A 219 -14.96 -1.92 2.19
C GLU A 219 -13.94 -3.05 2.41
N ARG A 220 -13.84 -3.52 3.65
CA ARG A 220 -12.88 -4.54 4.13
C ARG A 220 -11.41 -4.15 3.95
N GLY A 221 -11.10 -2.88 3.74
CA GLY A 221 -9.74 -2.38 3.61
C GLY A 221 -8.97 -3.12 2.52
N PHE A 222 -7.76 -3.58 2.83
CA PHE A 222 -6.94 -4.43 1.96
C PHE A 222 -7.55 -5.79 1.58
N GLY A 223 -8.63 -6.20 2.24
CA GLY A 223 -9.43 -7.37 1.89
C GLY A 223 -10.53 -7.09 0.87
N ASN A 224 -10.53 -5.92 0.21
CA ASN A 224 -11.55 -5.57 -0.78
C ASN A 224 -11.61 -6.58 -1.93
N GLU A 225 -12.75 -7.26 -2.06
CA GLU A 225 -12.89 -8.37 -3.01
C GLU A 225 -12.90 -7.90 -4.47
N ALA A 226 -13.42 -6.70 -4.76
CA ALA A 226 -13.45 -6.18 -6.12
C ALA A 226 -12.03 -5.92 -6.65
N ILE A 227 -11.17 -5.30 -5.82
CA ILE A 227 -9.75 -5.09 -6.13
C ILE A 227 -9.04 -6.43 -6.28
N LYS A 228 -9.21 -7.33 -5.31
CA LYS A 228 -8.56 -8.64 -5.34
C LYS A 228 -8.91 -9.44 -6.60
N ASN A 229 -10.20 -9.49 -6.95
CA ASN A 229 -10.65 -10.22 -8.13
C ASN A 229 -10.17 -9.57 -9.44
N ALA A 230 -10.05 -8.24 -9.49
CA ALA A 230 -9.45 -7.55 -10.65
C ALA A 230 -7.96 -7.87 -10.80
N TYR A 231 -7.21 -7.81 -9.70
CA TYR A 231 -5.81 -8.21 -9.66
C TYR A 231 -5.61 -9.65 -10.12
N GLU A 232 -6.40 -10.60 -9.62
CA GLU A 232 -6.27 -12.01 -10.00
C GLU A 232 -6.52 -12.23 -11.50
N ARG A 233 -7.47 -11.51 -12.10
CA ARG A 233 -7.70 -11.54 -13.55
C ARG A 233 -6.53 -10.96 -14.33
N ALA A 234 -6.00 -9.80 -13.92
CA ALA A 234 -4.85 -9.16 -14.55
C ALA A 234 -3.58 -10.01 -14.43
N LEU A 235 -3.40 -10.68 -13.29
CA LEU A 235 -2.29 -11.62 -13.08
C LEU A 235 -2.42 -12.84 -13.99
N ALA A 236 -3.62 -13.40 -14.11
CA ALA A 236 -3.90 -14.57 -14.95
C ALA A 236 -3.78 -14.28 -16.46
N SER A 237 -4.04 -13.04 -16.89
CA SER A 237 -3.90 -12.65 -18.31
C SER A 237 -2.44 -12.64 -18.77
N GLY A 238 -1.50 -12.40 -17.84
CA GLY A 238 -0.08 -12.21 -18.14
C GLY A 238 0.25 -10.93 -18.93
N SER A 239 -0.73 -10.06 -19.17
CA SER A 239 -0.56 -8.84 -19.99
C SER A 239 0.42 -7.83 -19.38
N TYR A 240 0.62 -7.91 -18.06
CA TYR A 240 1.53 -7.08 -17.28
C TYR A 240 2.94 -7.68 -17.08
N ASN A 241 3.24 -8.85 -17.66
CA ASN A 241 4.51 -9.55 -17.43
C ASN A 241 5.73 -8.86 -18.07
N SER A 242 5.53 -8.07 -19.12
CA SER A 242 6.58 -7.34 -19.81
C SER A 242 5.99 -6.07 -20.44
N VAL A 243 6.03 -4.98 -19.67
CA VAL A 243 5.50 -3.67 -20.05
C VAL A 243 6.63 -2.65 -20.13
N ASP A 244 6.38 -1.52 -20.79
CA ASP A 244 7.34 -0.42 -20.76
C ASP A 244 7.35 0.24 -19.38
N ARG A 245 8.53 0.54 -18.88
CA ARG A 245 8.77 1.35 -17.69
C ARG A 245 9.65 2.54 -18.05
N GLN A 246 9.24 3.73 -17.64
CA GLN A 246 9.96 4.98 -17.84
C GLN A 246 10.86 5.30 -16.63
N ASP A 247 12.09 5.74 -16.88
CA ASP A 247 12.96 6.26 -15.82
C ASP A 247 12.90 7.79 -15.67
N SER A 248 13.63 8.35 -14.70
CA SER A 248 13.68 9.79 -14.42
C SER A 248 14.26 10.65 -15.56
N LYS A 249 14.84 10.02 -16.60
CA LYS A 249 15.37 10.66 -17.81
C LYS A 249 14.46 10.44 -19.03
N GLY A 250 13.28 9.83 -18.83
CA GLY A 250 12.32 9.54 -19.88
C GLY A 250 12.63 8.29 -20.69
N ARG A 251 13.70 7.52 -20.37
CA ARG A 251 14.09 6.34 -21.14
C ARG A 251 13.17 5.18 -20.81
N LEU A 252 12.79 4.42 -21.85
CA LEU A 252 11.94 3.25 -21.73
C LEU A 252 12.78 1.96 -21.67
N ARG A 253 12.34 1.01 -20.85
CA ARG A 253 12.81 -0.37 -20.86
C ARG A 253 11.64 -1.32 -20.60
N LYS A 254 11.79 -2.59 -20.99
CA LYS A 254 10.82 -3.63 -20.60
C LYS A 254 11.09 -4.08 -19.16
N ASP A 255 10.02 -4.25 -18.40
CA ASP A 255 10.05 -4.73 -17.01
C ASP A 255 8.71 -5.43 -16.69
N ARG A 256 8.66 -6.24 -15.63
CA ARG A 256 7.38 -6.72 -15.10
C ARG A 256 6.69 -5.55 -14.40
N ALA A 257 5.41 -5.31 -14.68
CA ALA A 257 4.70 -4.20 -14.06
C ALA A 257 4.70 -4.34 -12.53
N TYR A 258 5.01 -3.25 -11.81
CA TYR A 258 5.04 -3.27 -10.35
C TYR A 258 3.66 -3.57 -9.74
N ALA A 259 2.60 -3.19 -10.45
CA ALA A 259 1.21 -3.57 -10.21
C ALA A 259 1.01 -5.09 -9.98
N MET A 260 1.89 -5.95 -10.50
CA MET A 260 1.76 -7.41 -10.36
C MET A 260 2.34 -7.97 -9.05
N THR A 261 2.85 -7.13 -8.16
CA THR A 261 3.42 -7.54 -6.87
C THR A 261 2.35 -8.09 -5.92
N ASN A 262 1.24 -7.38 -5.74
CA ASN A 262 0.10 -7.77 -4.92
C ASN A 262 -1.14 -6.90 -5.27
N PRO A 263 -2.33 -7.20 -4.74
CA PRO A 263 -3.54 -6.41 -5.02
C PRO A 263 -3.46 -4.92 -4.60
N GLN A 264 -2.65 -4.59 -3.58
CA GLN A 264 -2.49 -3.22 -3.09
C GLN A 264 -1.69 -2.37 -4.08
N GLU A 265 -0.58 -2.92 -4.58
CA GLU A 265 0.26 -2.31 -5.62
C GLU A 265 -0.50 -2.21 -6.94
N TYR A 266 -1.27 -3.23 -7.29
CA TYR A 266 -2.17 -3.17 -8.45
C TYR A 266 -3.14 -2.00 -8.36
N PHE A 267 -3.77 -1.82 -7.19
CA PHE A 267 -4.70 -0.71 -6.98
C PHE A 267 -3.99 0.65 -7.07
N ALA A 268 -2.82 0.82 -6.46
CA ALA A 268 -2.09 2.08 -6.45
C ALA A 268 -1.58 2.46 -7.86
N GLU A 269 -0.92 1.54 -8.55
CA GLU A 269 -0.37 1.75 -9.89
C GLU A 269 -1.47 2.03 -10.93
N THR A 270 -2.59 1.29 -10.86
CA THR A 270 -3.72 1.56 -11.76
C THR A 270 -4.47 2.83 -11.40
N THR A 271 -4.46 3.25 -10.13
CA THR A 271 -4.98 4.57 -9.70
C THR A 271 -4.14 5.71 -10.29
N GLU A 272 -2.82 5.61 -10.28
CA GLU A 272 -1.93 6.59 -10.93
C GLU A 272 -2.25 6.72 -12.41
N ALA A 273 -2.35 5.59 -13.13
CA ALA A 273 -2.71 5.60 -14.55
C ALA A 273 -4.12 6.16 -14.79
N PHE A 274 -5.08 5.91 -13.90
CA PHE A 274 -6.47 6.33 -14.07
C PHE A 274 -6.68 7.84 -13.87
N PHE A 275 -5.98 8.46 -12.91
CA PHE A 275 -6.17 9.86 -12.55
C PHE A 275 -5.04 10.79 -13.00
N SER A 276 -3.83 10.27 -13.17
CA SER A 276 -2.62 11.05 -13.44
C SER A 276 -1.74 10.29 -14.45
N LYS A 277 -0.43 10.22 -14.20
CA LYS A 277 0.55 9.52 -15.02
C LYS A 277 1.34 8.51 -14.18
N ASN A 278 1.36 7.26 -14.64
CA ASN A 278 2.19 6.20 -14.08
C ASN A 278 3.58 6.14 -14.76
N ASP A 279 4.58 5.54 -14.10
CA ASP A 279 5.91 5.22 -14.65
C ASP A 279 5.98 3.83 -15.30
N PHE A 280 5.01 2.96 -15.05
CA PHE A 280 4.78 1.71 -15.81
C PHE A 280 3.62 1.86 -16.78
N PHE A 281 3.72 1.20 -17.94
CA PHE A 281 2.58 1.05 -18.83
C PHE A 281 1.52 0.14 -18.18
N PRO A 282 0.22 0.50 -18.24
CA PRO A 282 -0.36 1.67 -18.90
C PRO A 282 -0.03 2.99 -18.17
N PHE A 283 0.47 3.98 -18.91
CA PHE A 283 0.97 5.24 -18.33
C PHE A 283 -0.14 6.24 -18.01
N ASN A 284 -1.32 6.10 -18.60
CA ASN A 284 -2.43 7.04 -18.46
C ASN A 284 -3.78 6.35 -18.68
N ARG A 285 -4.86 7.10 -18.48
CA ARG A 285 -6.23 6.57 -18.49
C ARG A 285 -6.62 5.92 -19.80
N GLN A 286 -6.29 6.56 -20.93
CA GLN A 286 -6.61 6.01 -22.25
C GLN A 286 -5.93 4.65 -22.48
N GLN A 287 -4.67 4.53 -22.06
CA GLN A 287 -3.93 3.27 -22.16
C GLN A 287 -4.47 2.23 -21.19
N LEU A 288 -4.88 2.63 -19.98
CA LEU A 288 -5.49 1.75 -19.00
C LEU A 288 -6.84 1.20 -19.51
N GLU A 289 -7.68 2.05 -20.09
CA GLU A 289 -8.96 1.66 -20.71
C GLU A 289 -8.76 0.67 -21.86
N ALA A 290 -7.70 0.84 -22.65
CA ALA A 290 -7.38 -0.10 -23.74
C ALA A 290 -6.78 -1.42 -23.24
N HIS A 291 -5.95 -1.38 -22.19
CA HIS A 291 -5.18 -2.53 -21.72
C HIS A 291 -5.95 -3.39 -20.70
N ASP A 292 -6.62 -2.75 -19.75
CA ASP A 292 -7.38 -3.38 -18.67
C ASP A 292 -8.69 -2.62 -18.44
N PRO A 293 -9.67 -2.70 -19.35
CA PRO A 293 -10.96 -2.03 -19.18
C PRO A 293 -11.72 -2.53 -17.94
N ALA A 294 -11.41 -3.72 -17.44
CA ALA A 294 -12.08 -4.27 -16.26
C ALA A 294 -11.68 -3.54 -14.98
N VAL A 295 -10.42 -3.13 -14.83
CA VAL A 295 -9.99 -2.35 -13.65
C VAL A 295 -10.57 -0.95 -13.65
N VAL A 296 -10.76 -0.33 -14.82
CA VAL A 296 -11.39 1.00 -14.95
C VAL A 296 -12.77 1.01 -14.30
N VAL A 297 -13.59 -0.01 -14.54
CA VAL A 297 -14.92 -0.15 -13.91
C VAL A 297 -14.82 -0.27 -12.39
N VAL A 298 -13.82 -1.01 -11.90
CA VAL A 298 -13.58 -1.18 -10.46
C VAL A 298 -13.13 0.13 -9.82
N LEU A 299 -12.19 0.85 -10.44
CA LEU A 299 -11.70 2.15 -9.97
C LEU A 299 -12.82 3.20 -9.96
N ASP A 300 -13.60 3.29 -11.03
CA ASP A 300 -14.73 4.22 -11.11
C ASP A 300 -15.72 3.98 -9.96
N LYS A 301 -16.00 2.71 -9.64
CA LYS A 301 -16.87 2.36 -8.52
C LYS A 301 -16.25 2.76 -7.19
N ILE A 302 -15.02 2.34 -6.92
CA ILE A 302 -14.36 2.52 -5.62
C ILE A 302 -14.14 3.99 -5.30
N TRP A 303 -13.63 4.77 -6.24
CA TRP A 303 -13.34 6.19 -6.00
C TRP A 303 -14.60 7.08 -5.91
N LYS A 304 -15.76 6.58 -6.36
CA LYS A 304 -17.06 7.25 -6.21
C LYS A 304 -17.84 6.79 -4.97
N GLN A 305 -17.34 5.82 -4.20
CA GLN A 305 -18.00 5.38 -2.97
C GLN A 305 -17.91 6.43 -1.87
N ASN A 306 -19.08 6.87 -1.39
CA ASN A 306 -19.25 7.78 -0.26
C ASN A 306 -19.38 6.98 1.04
#